data_AF-A0A3R0XF49-F1
#
_entry.id   AF-A0A3R0XF49-F1
#
_cell.length_a   1.000
_cell.length_b   1.000
_cell.length_c   1.000
_cell.angle_alpha   90.00
_cell.angle_beta   90.00
_cell.angle_gamma   90.00
#
_symmetry.space_group_name_H-M   'P 1'
#
loop_
_entity.id
_entity.type
_entity.pdbx_description
1 polymer ?
#
loop_
_entity_poly.entity_id
_entity_poly.type
_entity_poly.pdbx_seq_one_letter_code
_entity_poly.pdbx_strand_id
1 'polypeptide(L)'
;LPLGRLLHHKHNAAPSVTFTPQGAGRPPAPGYHAPDASVSVPDMSSPAPVMSAWRESTAILNRIVSLPDAMLRHEVSGSVPLPENAIQSDMRELITLHKTLVARQAAELAAMLFMDDERVAGLSQQDLESVANDVRGFIQAAITATRENYRAATERLSEDPQPLGLLWRPVVEDLKESALMVQMMAEAIMATRPPLTTRTVTQDGNLHLLAHIWYQDYTRAAELLRLNPQIRDPNNIRRGDVISAYAR
;
A
#
# COMPACT_ATOMS: atom_id res chain seq x y z
N LEU A 1 18.17 -38.94 -45.54
CA LEU A 1 19.59 -38.70 -45.94
C LEU A 1 19.65 -38.72 -47.48
N PRO A 2 20.44 -37.87 -48.17
CA PRO A 2 21.49 -36.96 -47.66
C PRO A 2 21.53 -35.52 -48.26
N LEU A 3 22.24 -34.62 -47.52
CA LEU A 3 23.24 -33.58 -47.92
C LEU A 3 23.04 -32.71 -49.19
N GLY A 4 23.26 -31.39 -49.23
CA GLY A 4 23.74 -30.44 -48.23
C GLY A 4 24.12 -29.06 -48.82
N ARG A 5 24.41 -28.12 -47.91
CA ARG A 5 25.31 -26.94 -48.00
C ARG A 5 24.89 -25.76 -48.90
N LEU A 6 24.62 -24.61 -48.25
CA LEU A 6 25.30 -23.33 -48.51
C LEU A 6 24.96 -22.31 -47.41
N LEU A 7 25.89 -22.17 -46.46
CA LEU A 7 26.08 -20.99 -45.62
C LEU A 7 26.51 -19.83 -46.52
N HIS A 8 25.87 -18.66 -46.46
CA HIS A 8 26.51 -17.35 -46.62
C HIS A 8 25.68 -16.27 -45.91
N HIS A 9 26.38 -15.51 -45.07
CA HIS A 9 25.93 -14.37 -44.29
C HIS A 9 25.19 -13.29 -45.09
N LYS A 10 24.14 -12.73 -44.48
CA LYS A 10 23.95 -11.27 -44.35
C LYS A 10 22.96 -10.97 -43.23
N HIS A 11 23.48 -10.48 -42.10
CA HIS A 11 22.68 -9.83 -41.07
C HIS A 11 22.15 -8.51 -41.63
N ASN A 12 20.84 -8.32 -41.62
CA ASN A 12 20.21 -7.08 -42.00
C ASN A 12 20.19 -6.15 -40.77
N ALA A 13 20.97 -5.07 -40.83
CA ALA A 13 21.11 -4.08 -39.77
C ALA A 13 19.91 -3.13 -39.75
N ALA A 14 19.33 -2.90 -38.57
CA ALA A 14 18.34 -1.85 -38.34
C ALA A 14 19.00 -0.45 -38.41
N PRO A 15 18.30 0.59 -38.91
CA PRO A 15 18.89 1.91 -39.09
C PRO A 15 19.11 2.61 -37.73
N SER A 16 20.36 3.00 -37.47
CA SER A 16 20.76 3.87 -36.37
C SER A 16 20.41 5.33 -36.67
N VAL A 17 19.56 5.96 -35.86
CA VAL A 17 19.28 7.41 -35.92
C VAL A 17 20.31 8.14 -35.06
N THR A 18 21.21 8.88 -35.69
CA THR A 18 22.18 9.76 -35.02
C THR A 18 21.56 11.15 -34.86
N PHE A 19 21.41 11.61 -33.61
CA PHE A 19 20.94 12.95 -33.30
C PHE A 19 22.11 13.93 -33.31
N THR A 20 22.15 14.84 -34.28
CA THR A 20 23.14 15.93 -34.36
C THR A 20 22.58 17.16 -33.63
N PRO A 21 23.15 17.58 -32.49
CA PRO A 21 22.70 18.82 -31.84
C PRO A 21 23.21 20.03 -32.63
N GLN A 22 22.30 20.73 -33.31
CA GLN A 22 22.54 22.07 -33.87
C GLN A 22 22.61 23.09 -32.72
N GLY A 23 23.76 23.74 -32.54
CA GLY A 23 23.88 24.86 -31.61
C GLY A 23 25.27 25.12 -31.03
N ALA A 24 26.35 24.99 -31.80
CA ALA A 24 27.68 25.45 -31.38
C ALA A 24 27.88 26.91 -31.84
N GLY A 25 27.76 27.88 -30.93
CA GLY A 25 28.04 29.28 -31.28
C GLY A 25 27.53 30.33 -30.29
N ARG A 26 27.83 30.22 -28.99
CA ARG A 26 27.77 31.39 -28.09
C ARG A 26 28.81 31.28 -26.97
N PRO A 27 29.66 32.29 -26.74
CA PRO A 27 30.63 32.27 -25.65
C PRO A 27 29.93 32.37 -24.27
N PRO A 28 30.54 31.84 -23.19
CA PRO A 28 29.91 31.75 -21.88
C PRO A 28 29.77 33.13 -21.21
N ALA A 29 28.55 33.46 -20.77
CA ALA A 29 28.32 34.57 -19.85
C ALA A 29 28.78 34.17 -18.43
N PRO A 30 29.45 35.05 -17.67
CA PRO A 30 29.90 34.74 -16.32
C PRO A 30 28.70 34.81 -15.37
N GLY A 31 28.49 33.75 -14.59
CA GLY A 31 27.57 33.76 -13.46
C GLY A 31 26.29 32.97 -13.67
N TYR A 32 26.40 31.65 -13.61
CA TYR A 32 25.36 30.78 -13.05
C TYR A 32 26.07 29.52 -12.53
N HIS A 33 26.22 29.42 -11.20
CA HIS A 33 26.49 28.14 -10.57
C HIS A 33 25.24 27.27 -10.76
N ALA A 34 25.37 26.15 -11.45
CA ALA A 34 24.35 25.11 -11.39
C ALA A 34 24.28 24.62 -9.94
N PRO A 35 23.08 24.49 -9.34
CA PRO A 35 22.98 23.84 -8.05
C PRO A 35 23.44 22.39 -8.26
N ASP A 36 24.33 21.91 -7.39
CA ASP A 36 24.61 20.49 -7.26
C ASP A 36 23.27 19.80 -6.99
N ALA A 37 22.65 19.25 -8.03
CA ALA A 37 21.65 18.22 -7.91
C ALA A 37 22.37 16.93 -7.48
N SER A 38 22.95 16.97 -6.29
CA SER A 38 22.94 15.80 -5.43
C SER A 38 21.47 15.46 -5.24
N VAL A 39 20.95 14.59 -6.12
CA VAL A 39 19.75 13.84 -5.81
C VAL A 39 20.15 13.04 -4.59
N SER A 40 19.81 13.55 -3.41
CA SER A 40 19.74 12.76 -2.20
C SER A 40 18.86 11.58 -2.58
N VAL A 41 19.48 10.42 -2.81
CA VAL A 41 18.76 9.16 -2.83
C VAL A 41 17.98 9.17 -1.53
N PRO A 42 16.63 9.22 -1.56
CA PRO A 42 15.88 9.21 -0.32
C PRO A 42 16.32 7.96 0.42
N ASP A 43 16.71 8.13 1.68
CA ASP A 43 17.04 7.01 2.54
C ASP A 43 15.78 6.15 2.66
N MET A 44 15.73 5.09 1.84
CA MET A 44 14.62 4.14 1.74
C MET A 44 14.45 3.32 3.04
N SER A 45 15.33 3.56 4.02
CA SER A 45 15.38 2.89 5.33
C SER A 45 14.44 3.52 6.37
N SER A 46 13.74 4.61 6.06
CA SER A 46 12.79 5.24 6.98
C SER A 46 11.34 4.70 6.85
N PRO A 47 10.54 4.61 7.93
CA PRO A 47 9.11 4.25 7.89
C PRO A 47 8.26 5.13 6.97
N ALA A 48 8.58 6.43 6.94
CA ALA A 48 7.77 7.45 6.29
C ALA A 48 7.55 7.19 4.79
N PRO A 49 8.57 6.85 3.98
CA PRO A 49 8.36 6.50 2.57
C PRO A 49 7.49 5.25 2.36
N VAL A 50 7.56 4.25 3.24
CA VAL A 50 6.75 3.03 3.12
C VAL A 50 5.27 3.35 3.36
N MET A 51 4.96 4.08 4.44
CA MET A 51 3.57 4.45 4.74
C MET A 51 2.99 5.49 3.79
N SER A 52 3.82 6.36 3.20
CA SER A 52 3.34 7.24 2.12
C SER A 52 3.01 6.45 0.86
N ALA A 53 3.84 5.47 0.46
CA ALA A 53 3.57 4.62 -0.70
C ALA A 53 2.33 3.74 -0.48
N TRP A 54 2.12 3.24 0.75
CA TRP A 54 0.89 2.54 1.12
C TRP A 54 -0.34 3.45 0.94
N ARG A 55 -0.31 4.66 1.49
CA ARG A 55 -1.43 5.63 1.37
C ARG A 55 -1.71 6.04 -0.07
N GLU A 56 -0.68 6.18 -0.90
CA GLU A 56 -0.84 6.43 -2.32
C GLU A 56 -1.54 5.25 -3.01
N SER A 57 -1.11 4.02 -2.69
CA SER A 57 -1.73 2.80 -3.22
C SER A 57 -3.20 2.68 -2.80
N THR A 58 -3.53 2.93 -1.53
CA THR A 58 -4.93 2.90 -1.05
C THR A 58 -5.77 4.03 -1.66
N ALA A 59 -5.20 5.20 -1.93
CA ALA A 59 -5.88 6.27 -2.65
C ALA A 59 -6.22 5.86 -4.10
N ILE A 60 -5.29 5.21 -4.80
CA ILE A 60 -5.51 4.66 -6.14
C ILE A 60 -6.62 3.60 -6.10
N LEU A 61 -6.57 2.67 -5.14
CA LEU A 61 -7.60 1.64 -4.97
C LEU A 61 -8.99 2.24 -4.71
N ASN A 62 -9.08 3.25 -3.83
CA ASN A 62 -10.33 3.96 -3.58
C ASN A 62 -10.88 4.66 -4.84
N ARG A 63 -9.99 5.25 -5.65
CA ARG A 63 -10.38 5.83 -6.93
C ARG A 63 -10.97 4.78 -7.86
N ILE A 64 -10.35 3.60 -7.95
CA ILE A 64 -10.85 2.47 -8.77
C ILE A 64 -12.25 2.03 -8.30
N VAL A 65 -12.49 1.92 -6.98
CA VAL A 65 -13.81 1.58 -6.43
C VAL A 65 -14.87 2.62 -6.80
N SER A 66 -14.50 3.91 -6.87
CA SER A 66 -15.44 4.98 -7.23
C SER A 66 -15.71 5.14 -8.74
N LEU A 67 -14.94 4.49 -9.61
CA LEU A 67 -15.09 4.65 -11.07
C LEU A 67 -16.50 4.33 -11.58
N PRO A 68 -17.15 3.22 -11.19
CA PRO A 68 -18.50 2.92 -11.66
C PRO A 68 -19.52 4.03 -11.31
N ASP A 69 -19.47 4.55 -10.09
CA ASP A 69 -20.34 5.64 -9.66
C ASP A 69 -20.02 6.96 -10.39
N ALA A 70 -18.74 7.23 -10.65
CA ALA A 70 -18.31 8.40 -11.41
C ALA A 70 -18.76 8.34 -12.89
N MET A 71 -18.78 7.14 -13.48
CA MET A 71 -19.31 6.91 -14.83
C MET A 71 -20.82 7.15 -14.88
N LEU A 72 -21.57 6.70 -13.87
CA LEU A 72 -23.01 6.97 -13.76
C LEU A 72 -23.33 8.47 -13.66
N ARG A 73 -22.47 9.24 -12.99
CA ARG A 73 -22.60 10.70 -12.84
C ARG A 73 -22.07 11.49 -14.03
N HIS A 74 -21.60 10.82 -15.09
CA HIS A 74 -20.95 11.42 -16.25
C HIS A 74 -19.71 12.28 -15.90
N GLU A 75 -19.07 12.02 -14.76
CA GLU A 75 -17.82 12.68 -14.35
C GLU A 75 -16.62 12.10 -15.10
N VAL A 76 -16.71 10.82 -15.48
CA VAL A 76 -15.68 10.07 -16.23
C VAL A 76 -16.33 9.34 -17.40
N SER A 77 -15.77 9.52 -18.60
CA SER A 77 -16.21 8.83 -19.81
C SER A 77 -15.43 7.53 -20.00
N GLY A 78 -16.14 6.41 -20.13
CA GLY A 78 -15.55 5.12 -20.50
C GLY A 78 -15.35 5.00 -22.02
N SER A 79 -14.58 3.99 -22.43
CA SER A 79 -14.45 3.63 -23.86
C SER A 79 -15.76 3.11 -24.46
N VAL A 80 -16.67 2.62 -23.62
CA VAL A 80 -18.02 2.20 -23.99
C VAL A 80 -19.00 3.22 -23.40
N PRO A 81 -19.87 3.84 -24.23
CA PRO A 81 -20.84 4.81 -23.74
C PRO A 81 -21.88 4.12 -22.86
N LEU A 82 -22.24 4.74 -21.74
CA LEU A 82 -23.37 4.29 -20.94
C LEU A 82 -24.68 4.62 -21.68
N PRO A 83 -25.70 3.73 -21.60
CA PRO A 83 -27.06 4.08 -22.02
C PRO A 83 -27.56 5.32 -21.27
N GLU A 84 -28.29 6.21 -21.95
CA GLU A 84 -28.81 7.46 -21.36
C GLU A 84 -29.77 7.23 -20.17
N ASN A 85 -30.33 6.02 -20.07
CA ASN A 85 -31.26 5.61 -19.00
C ASN A 85 -30.62 4.68 -17.96
N ALA A 86 -29.30 4.56 -17.92
CA ALA A 86 -28.61 3.70 -16.95
C ALA A 86 -28.91 4.16 -15.51
N ILE A 87 -29.27 3.21 -14.66
CA ILE A 87 -29.51 3.43 -13.22
C ILE A 87 -28.55 2.63 -12.35
N GLN A 88 -28.48 2.96 -11.06
CA GLN A 88 -27.53 2.33 -10.13
C GLN A 88 -27.67 0.80 -10.03
N SER A 89 -28.89 0.25 -10.18
CA SER A 89 -29.07 -1.21 -10.20
C SER A 89 -28.40 -1.88 -11.40
N ASP A 90 -28.33 -1.20 -12.55
CA ASP A 90 -27.70 -1.76 -13.76
C ASP A 90 -26.20 -1.91 -13.58
N MET A 91 -25.60 -1.07 -12.72
CA MET A 91 -24.17 -1.09 -12.42
C MET A 91 -23.80 -1.93 -11.20
N ARG A 92 -24.76 -2.55 -10.51
CA ARG A 92 -24.49 -3.26 -9.24
C ARG A 92 -23.50 -4.40 -9.38
N GLU A 93 -23.57 -5.15 -10.48
CA GLU A 93 -22.60 -6.21 -10.79
C GLU A 93 -21.20 -5.63 -11.01
N LEU A 94 -21.11 -4.53 -11.77
CA LEU A 94 -19.84 -3.84 -12.03
C LEU A 94 -19.21 -3.29 -10.74
N ILE A 95 -20.02 -2.69 -9.86
CA ILE A 95 -19.60 -2.19 -8.54
C ILE A 95 -19.08 -3.36 -7.69
N THR A 96 -19.78 -4.48 -7.70
CA THR A 96 -19.39 -5.68 -6.95
C THR A 96 -18.06 -6.23 -7.46
N LEU A 97 -17.87 -6.27 -8.79
CA LEU A 97 -16.62 -6.69 -9.42
C LEU A 97 -15.45 -5.75 -9.07
N HIS A 98 -15.65 -4.44 -9.11
CA HIS A 98 -14.58 -3.49 -8.75
C HIS A 98 -14.19 -3.60 -7.28
N LYS A 99 -15.16 -3.73 -6.37
CA LYS A 99 -14.89 -3.88 -4.94
C LYS A 99 -14.17 -5.19 -4.62
N THR A 100 -14.55 -6.29 -5.26
CA THR A 100 -13.87 -7.59 -5.08
C THR A 100 -12.44 -7.57 -5.65
N LEU A 101 -12.23 -6.96 -6.82
CA LEU A 101 -10.88 -6.78 -7.39
C LEU A 101 -9.99 -5.92 -6.49
N VAL A 102 -10.51 -4.80 -5.98
CA VAL A 102 -9.77 -3.91 -5.09
C VAL A 102 -9.46 -4.60 -3.75
N ALA A 103 -10.42 -5.33 -3.18
CA ALA A 103 -10.18 -6.11 -1.96
C ALA A 103 -9.05 -7.12 -2.12
N ARG A 104 -9.04 -7.85 -3.26
CA ARG A 104 -7.95 -8.77 -3.60
C ARG A 104 -6.62 -8.05 -3.74
N GLN A 105 -6.57 -6.98 -4.54
CA GLN A 105 -5.33 -6.23 -4.76
C GLN A 105 -4.77 -5.64 -3.46
N ALA A 106 -5.65 -5.12 -2.58
CA ALA A 106 -5.25 -4.61 -1.26
C ALA A 106 -4.61 -5.71 -0.39
N ALA A 107 -5.22 -6.90 -0.37
CA ALA A 107 -4.68 -8.05 0.36
C ALA A 107 -3.32 -8.49 -0.19
N GLU A 108 -3.16 -8.55 -1.51
CA GLU A 108 -1.88 -8.89 -2.16
C GLU A 108 -0.78 -7.86 -1.85
N LEU A 109 -1.10 -6.56 -1.92
CA LEU A 109 -0.16 -5.49 -1.57
C LEU A 109 0.27 -5.56 -0.09
N ALA A 110 -0.67 -5.81 0.82
CA ALA A 110 -0.36 -5.96 2.24
C ALA A 110 0.48 -7.21 2.51
N ALA A 111 0.18 -8.33 1.87
CA ALA A 111 0.98 -9.54 1.99
C ALA A 111 2.42 -9.31 1.50
N MET A 112 2.60 -8.65 0.35
CA MET A 112 3.93 -8.29 -0.15
C MET A 112 4.68 -7.36 0.81
N LEU A 113 3.99 -6.39 1.42
CA LEU A 113 4.58 -5.51 2.42
C LEU A 113 5.00 -6.29 3.67
N PHE A 114 4.17 -7.19 4.17
CA PHE A 114 4.42 -7.96 5.40
C PHE A 114 5.46 -9.07 5.25
N MET A 115 5.71 -9.56 4.03
CA MET A 115 6.77 -10.52 3.74
C MET A 115 8.16 -9.88 3.56
N ASP A 116 8.23 -8.55 3.52
CA ASP A 116 9.46 -7.79 3.31
C ASP A 116 10.00 -7.30 4.66
N ASP A 117 10.92 -8.08 5.26
CA ASP A 117 11.46 -7.83 6.60
C ASP A 117 12.10 -6.43 6.75
N GLU A 118 12.77 -5.94 5.70
CA GLU A 118 13.42 -4.62 5.72
C GLU A 118 12.37 -3.50 5.79
N ARG A 119 11.29 -3.61 5.01
CA ARG A 119 10.18 -2.65 5.06
C ARG A 119 9.44 -2.73 6.39
N VAL A 120 9.20 -3.93 6.88
CA VAL A 120 8.49 -4.16 8.15
C VAL A 120 9.29 -3.62 9.34
N ALA A 121 10.62 -3.75 9.35
CA ALA A 121 11.47 -3.24 10.42
C ALA A 121 11.28 -1.72 10.65
N GLY A 122 11.05 -0.99 9.56
CA GLY A 122 10.75 0.44 9.58
C GLY A 122 9.37 0.78 10.12
N LEU A 123 8.38 -0.12 10.14
CA LEU A 123 7.01 0.20 10.53
C LEU A 123 6.81 0.18 12.05
N SER A 124 5.94 1.02 12.59
CA SER A 124 5.47 0.92 13.99
C SER A 124 4.34 -0.11 14.12
N GLN A 125 3.98 -0.50 15.34
CA GLN A 125 2.81 -1.37 15.57
C GLN A 125 1.52 -0.70 15.05
N GLN A 126 1.37 0.61 15.28
CA GLN A 126 0.22 1.37 14.78
C GLN A 126 0.14 1.37 13.25
N ASP A 127 1.28 1.42 12.56
CA ASP A 127 1.33 1.35 11.10
C ASP A 127 0.84 -0.02 10.59
N LEU A 128 1.31 -1.11 11.20
CA LEU A 128 0.88 -2.48 10.88
C LEU A 128 -0.64 -2.67 11.10
N GLU A 129 -1.16 -2.15 12.22
CA GLU A 129 -2.60 -2.15 12.51
C GLU A 129 -3.38 -1.33 11.47
N SER A 130 -2.86 -0.18 11.04
CA SER A 130 -3.50 0.64 10.01
C SER A 130 -3.60 -0.10 8.68
N VAL A 131 -2.51 -0.73 8.23
CA VAL A 131 -2.49 -1.51 6.98
C VAL A 131 -3.51 -2.66 7.03
N ALA A 132 -3.52 -3.43 8.12
CA ALA A 132 -4.47 -4.54 8.29
C ALA A 132 -5.93 -4.04 8.31
N ASN A 133 -6.20 -2.92 8.99
CA ASN A 133 -7.53 -2.31 9.05
C ASN A 133 -8.00 -1.77 7.69
N ASP A 134 -7.13 -1.16 6.91
CA ASP A 134 -7.45 -0.68 5.56
C ASP A 134 -7.89 -1.84 4.66
N VAL A 135 -7.11 -2.94 4.64
CA VAL A 135 -7.44 -4.15 3.88
C VAL A 135 -8.77 -4.76 4.36
N ARG A 136 -8.97 -4.84 5.67
CA ARG A 136 -10.24 -5.31 6.25
C ARG A 136 -11.42 -4.45 5.79
N GLY A 137 -11.22 -3.13 5.68
CA GLY A 137 -12.21 -2.19 5.15
C GLY A 137 -12.59 -2.51 3.69
N PHE A 138 -11.61 -2.70 2.81
CA PHE A 138 -11.85 -3.07 1.42
C PHE A 138 -12.57 -4.41 1.27
N ILE A 139 -12.13 -5.43 2.01
CA ILE A 139 -12.76 -6.76 2.00
C ILE A 139 -14.19 -6.68 2.52
N GLN A 140 -14.43 -5.95 3.62
CA GLN A 140 -15.78 -5.78 4.15
C GLN A 140 -16.70 -5.07 3.17
N ALA A 141 -16.20 -4.06 2.44
CA ALA A 141 -16.96 -3.40 1.38
C ALA A 141 -17.32 -4.36 0.23
N ALA A 142 -16.41 -5.24 -0.16
CA ALA A 142 -16.65 -6.28 -1.16
C ALA A 142 -17.67 -7.32 -0.70
N ILE A 143 -17.59 -7.78 0.55
CA ILE A 143 -18.58 -8.71 1.14
C ILE A 143 -19.98 -8.07 1.14
N THR A 144 -20.09 -6.82 1.58
CA THR A 144 -21.38 -6.10 1.61
C THR A 144 -21.95 -5.96 0.20
N ALA A 145 -21.13 -5.56 -0.78
CA ALA A 145 -21.59 -5.44 -2.17
C ALA A 145 -22.02 -6.78 -2.77
N THR A 146 -21.28 -7.85 -2.50
CA THR A 146 -21.62 -9.20 -2.97
C THR A 146 -22.95 -9.65 -2.39
N ARG A 147 -23.16 -9.50 -1.08
CA ARG A 147 -24.44 -9.85 -0.45
C ARG A 147 -25.61 -9.03 -1.00
N GLU A 148 -25.40 -7.74 -1.22
CA GLU A 148 -26.41 -6.86 -1.82
C GLU A 148 -26.77 -7.31 -3.25
N ASN A 149 -25.77 -7.68 -4.06
CA ASN A 149 -25.99 -8.09 -5.44
C ASN A 149 -26.91 -9.31 -5.54
N TYR A 150 -26.76 -10.26 -4.62
CA TYR A 150 -27.54 -11.50 -4.59
C TYR A 150 -28.78 -11.44 -3.68
N ARG A 151 -29.07 -10.31 -3.03
CA ARG A 151 -30.19 -10.22 -2.06
C ARG A 151 -31.52 -10.67 -2.66
N ALA A 152 -31.90 -10.10 -3.80
CA ALA A 152 -33.18 -10.41 -4.45
C ALA A 152 -33.29 -11.89 -4.87
N ALA A 153 -32.20 -12.48 -5.37
CA ALA A 153 -32.14 -13.90 -5.72
C ALA A 153 -32.19 -14.81 -4.47
N THR A 154 -31.64 -14.33 -3.34
CA THR A 154 -31.69 -15.05 -2.06
C THR A 154 -33.11 -15.03 -1.46
N GLU A 155 -33.83 -13.91 -1.58
CA GLU A 155 -35.20 -13.77 -1.10
C GLU A 155 -36.19 -14.63 -1.89
N ARG A 156 -35.94 -14.82 -3.20
CA ARG A 156 -36.77 -15.64 -4.10
C ARG A 156 -36.27 -17.09 -4.25
N LEU A 157 -35.43 -17.56 -3.33
CA LEU A 157 -34.80 -18.89 -3.42
C LEU A 157 -35.81 -20.04 -3.56
N SER A 158 -37.00 -19.90 -2.98
CA SER A 158 -38.08 -20.90 -3.07
C SER A 158 -38.78 -20.93 -4.43
N GLU A 159 -38.64 -19.87 -5.24
CA GLU A 159 -39.29 -19.70 -6.54
C GLU A 159 -38.37 -20.06 -7.71
N ASP A 160 -37.05 -19.97 -7.50
CA ASP A 160 -36.05 -20.22 -8.54
C ASP A 160 -35.75 -21.72 -8.71
N PRO A 161 -35.76 -22.27 -9.94
CA PRO A 161 -35.35 -23.66 -10.20
C PRO A 161 -33.85 -23.89 -10.00
N GLN A 162 -33.04 -22.82 -10.04
CA GLN A 162 -31.60 -22.84 -9.83
C GLN A 162 -31.23 -22.10 -8.54
N PRO A 163 -30.30 -22.61 -7.72
CA PRO A 163 -29.92 -22.00 -6.44
C PRO A 163 -29.00 -20.78 -6.60
N LEU A 164 -29.33 -19.84 -7.48
CA LEU A 164 -28.52 -18.63 -7.76
C LEU A 164 -28.31 -17.78 -6.51
N GLY A 165 -29.32 -17.69 -5.64
CA GLY A 165 -29.25 -16.99 -4.36
C GLY A 165 -28.25 -17.58 -3.34
N LEU A 166 -27.65 -18.75 -3.61
CA LEU A 166 -26.64 -19.36 -2.75
C LEU A 166 -25.20 -19.20 -3.26
N LEU A 167 -25.01 -18.73 -4.51
CA LEU A 167 -23.70 -18.66 -5.16
C LEU A 167 -22.75 -17.64 -4.54
N TRP A 168 -23.27 -16.66 -3.79
CA TRP A 168 -22.44 -15.66 -3.12
C TRP A 168 -21.69 -16.21 -1.89
N ARG A 169 -22.17 -17.31 -1.29
CA ARG A 169 -21.63 -17.81 -0.01
C ARG A 169 -20.15 -18.19 -0.10
N PRO A 170 -19.68 -19.00 -1.08
CA PRO A 170 -18.27 -19.35 -1.18
C PRO A 170 -17.38 -18.12 -1.34
N VAL A 171 -17.77 -17.18 -2.21
CA VAL A 171 -17.04 -15.93 -2.44
C VAL A 171 -16.87 -15.12 -1.15
N VAL A 172 -17.91 -15.04 -0.34
CA VAL A 172 -17.84 -14.33 0.95
C VAL A 172 -16.98 -15.06 1.97
N GLU A 173 -16.95 -16.40 1.98
CA GLU A 173 -16.04 -17.14 2.85
C GLU A 173 -14.58 -16.97 2.43
N ASP A 174 -14.26 -17.04 1.13
CA ASP A 174 -12.90 -16.81 0.62
C ASP A 174 -12.39 -15.40 0.96
N LEU A 175 -13.27 -14.39 0.87
CA LEU A 175 -12.97 -13.02 1.26
C LEU A 175 -12.68 -12.90 2.76
N LYS A 176 -13.46 -13.57 3.61
CA LYS A 176 -13.20 -13.59 5.07
C LYS A 176 -11.90 -14.28 5.41
N GLU A 177 -11.59 -15.39 4.75
CA GLU A 177 -10.33 -16.11 4.92
C GLU A 177 -9.15 -15.21 4.55
N SER A 178 -9.25 -14.49 3.43
CA SER A 178 -8.23 -13.51 3.01
C SER A 178 -8.02 -12.40 4.05
N ALA A 179 -9.11 -11.87 4.64
CA ALA A 179 -9.01 -10.87 5.70
C ALA A 179 -8.36 -11.44 6.97
N LEU A 180 -8.73 -12.66 7.35
CA LEU A 180 -8.14 -13.35 8.49
C LEU A 180 -6.65 -13.59 8.29
N MET A 181 -6.23 -14.01 7.09
CA MET A 181 -4.83 -14.26 6.77
C MET A 181 -3.99 -12.99 6.93
N VAL A 182 -4.44 -11.85 6.39
CA VAL A 182 -3.73 -10.56 6.54
C VAL A 182 -3.64 -10.14 8.01
N GLN A 183 -4.71 -10.34 8.79
CA GLN A 183 -4.73 -10.07 10.22
C GLN A 183 -3.71 -10.94 10.97
N MET A 184 -3.69 -12.25 10.69
CA MET A 184 -2.73 -13.18 11.30
C MET A 184 -1.28 -12.84 10.96
N MET A 185 -1.00 -12.36 9.74
CA MET A 185 0.34 -11.88 9.36
C MET A 185 0.75 -10.66 10.19
N ALA A 186 -0.13 -9.67 10.33
CA ALA A 186 0.13 -8.50 11.16
C ALA A 186 0.37 -8.88 12.62
N GLU A 187 -0.46 -9.77 13.18
CA GLU A 187 -0.32 -10.27 14.55
C GLU A 187 0.98 -11.05 14.75
N ALA A 188 1.37 -11.89 13.80
CA ALA A 188 2.64 -12.62 13.87
C ALA A 188 3.85 -11.66 13.90
N ILE A 189 3.82 -10.59 13.09
CA ILE A 189 4.86 -9.55 13.10
C ILE A 189 4.85 -8.78 14.42
N MET A 190 3.68 -8.48 14.98
CA MET A 190 3.59 -7.79 16.28
C MET A 190 4.10 -8.68 17.41
N ALA A 191 3.80 -9.98 17.37
CA ALA A 191 4.20 -10.93 18.39
C ALA A 191 5.72 -11.17 18.45
N THR A 192 6.45 -10.95 17.36
CA THR A 192 7.93 -11.00 17.39
C THR A 192 8.55 -9.76 18.02
N ARG A 193 7.79 -8.67 18.17
CA ARG A 193 8.27 -7.44 18.82
C ARG A 193 8.08 -7.53 20.33
N PRO A 194 9.03 -7.05 21.13
CA PRO A 194 8.84 -6.99 22.57
C PRO A 194 7.59 -6.17 22.91
N PRO A 195 6.86 -6.46 24.00
CA PRO A 195 5.64 -5.75 24.33
C PRO A 195 5.92 -4.28 24.65
N LEU A 196 5.03 -3.38 24.21
CA LEU A 196 5.12 -1.95 24.54
C LEU A 196 4.76 -1.74 26.02
N THR A 197 5.70 -1.19 26.79
CA THR A 197 5.50 -0.82 28.20
C THR A 197 5.67 0.69 28.37
N THR A 198 5.00 1.28 29.34
CA THR A 198 5.32 2.63 29.79
C THR A 198 6.44 2.58 30.82
N ARG A 199 7.44 3.46 30.66
CA ARG A 199 8.55 3.65 31.61
C ARG A 199 8.58 5.10 32.07
N THR A 200 8.71 5.30 33.37
CA THR A 200 8.96 6.63 33.94
C THR A 200 10.44 6.97 33.85
N VAL A 201 10.74 8.14 33.30
CA VAL A 201 12.10 8.65 33.15
C VAL A 201 12.67 8.97 34.53
N THR A 202 13.84 8.37 34.84
CA THR A 202 14.47 8.49 36.15
C THR A 202 15.42 9.69 36.26
N GLN A 203 15.86 10.26 35.14
CA GLN A 203 16.84 11.34 35.06
C GLN A 203 16.54 12.26 33.87
N ASP A 204 16.81 13.57 34.02
CA ASP A 204 16.73 14.53 32.92
C ASP A 204 17.76 14.16 31.82
N GLY A 205 17.37 14.27 30.56
CA GLY A 205 18.27 13.92 29.45
C GLY A 205 17.65 14.03 28.07
N ASN A 206 18.29 13.42 27.08
CA ASN A 206 17.80 13.30 25.71
C ASN A 206 17.40 11.86 25.37
N LEU A 207 16.64 11.67 24.29
CA LEU A 207 16.18 10.33 23.88
C LEU A 207 17.33 9.37 23.55
N HIS A 208 18.47 9.86 23.07
CA HIS A 208 19.66 9.03 22.81
C HIS A 208 20.26 8.44 24.08
N LEU A 209 20.36 9.25 25.14
CA LEU A 209 20.84 8.82 26.44
C LEU A 209 19.86 7.83 27.07
N LEU A 210 18.55 8.09 26.97
CA LEU A 210 17.52 7.16 27.45
C LEU A 210 17.54 5.84 26.69
N ALA A 211 17.71 5.87 25.36
CA ALA A 211 17.84 4.67 24.54
C ALA A 211 19.07 3.84 24.94
N HIS A 212 20.22 4.49 25.15
CA HIS A 212 21.42 3.81 25.65
C HIS A 212 21.21 3.22 27.05
N ILE A 213 20.59 3.94 27.98
CA ILE A 213 20.34 3.42 29.34
C ILE A 213 19.39 2.21 29.30
N TRP A 214 18.30 2.28 28.53
CA TRP A 214 17.25 1.25 28.52
C TRP A 214 17.58 0.03 27.66
N TYR A 215 18.24 0.24 26.53
CA TYR A 215 18.49 -0.80 25.53
C TYR A 215 19.96 -1.12 25.33
N GLN A 216 20.88 -0.34 25.92
CA GLN A 216 22.32 -0.38 25.64
C GLN A 216 22.66 -0.04 24.18
N ASP A 217 21.72 0.59 23.47
CA ASP A 217 21.84 0.99 22.07
C ASP A 217 21.23 2.38 21.88
N TYR A 218 22.08 3.35 21.55
CA TYR A 218 21.67 4.74 21.37
C TYR A 218 20.93 4.98 20.04
N THR A 219 21.05 4.07 19.07
CA THR A 219 20.41 4.21 17.75
C THR A 219 18.89 4.05 17.84
N ARG A 220 18.41 3.33 18.86
CA ARG A 220 16.98 3.18 19.18
C ARG A 220 16.28 4.46 19.66
N ALA A 221 16.99 5.58 19.74
CA ALA A 221 16.35 6.86 20.04
C ALA A 221 15.29 7.26 19.00
N ALA A 222 15.53 6.94 17.72
CA ALA A 222 14.57 7.18 16.65
C ALA A 222 13.29 6.36 16.86
N GLU A 223 13.42 5.13 17.34
CA GLU A 223 12.29 4.28 17.72
C GLU A 223 11.52 4.88 18.90
N LEU A 224 12.20 5.32 19.96
CA LEU A 224 11.55 6.00 21.09
C LEU A 224 10.77 7.24 20.65
N LEU A 225 11.32 8.04 19.72
CA LEU A 225 10.62 9.19 19.18
C LEU A 225 9.38 8.79 18.37
N ARG A 226 9.49 7.74 17.53
CA ARG A 226 8.37 7.20 16.75
C ARG A 226 7.23 6.69 17.65
N LEU A 227 7.56 6.06 18.77
CA LEU A 227 6.59 5.56 19.76
C LEU A 227 5.93 6.68 20.57
N ASN A 228 6.53 7.87 20.61
CA ASN A 228 6.07 8.99 21.43
C ASN A 228 5.98 10.29 20.61
N PRO A 229 5.08 10.34 19.61
CA PRO A 229 4.95 11.50 18.71
C PRO A 229 4.55 12.80 19.43
N GLN A 230 4.06 12.71 20.67
CA GLN A 230 3.78 13.87 21.52
C GLN A 230 5.04 14.62 21.99
N ILE A 231 6.22 13.98 21.94
CA ILE A 231 7.49 14.59 22.33
C ILE A 231 7.92 15.57 21.24
N ARG A 232 7.81 16.87 21.53
CA ARG A 232 8.22 17.95 20.61
C ARG A 232 9.72 18.18 20.59
N ASP A 233 10.39 18.00 21.74
CA ASP A 233 11.82 18.22 21.89
C ASP A 233 12.51 16.93 22.36
N PRO A 234 13.08 16.13 21.44
CA PRO A 234 13.81 14.91 21.76
C PRO A 234 15.01 15.11 22.69
N ASN A 235 15.51 16.35 22.82
CA ASN A 235 16.71 16.66 23.60
C ASN A 235 16.41 17.11 25.02
N ASN A 236 15.14 17.36 25.36
CA ASN A 236 14.73 17.93 26.65
C ASN A 236 13.66 17.08 27.32
N ILE A 237 14.04 15.88 27.74
CA ILE A 237 13.19 14.96 28.49
C ILE A 237 13.41 15.18 29.98
N ARG A 238 12.34 15.31 30.75
CA ARG A 238 12.38 15.58 32.19
C ARG A 238 12.19 14.30 32.99
N ARG A 239 12.84 14.26 34.15
CA ARG A 239 12.58 13.24 35.15
C ARG A 239 11.10 13.26 35.54
N GLY A 240 10.49 12.08 35.57
CA GLY A 240 9.06 11.91 35.81
C GLY A 240 8.22 11.80 34.55
N ASP A 241 8.76 12.12 33.37
CA ASP A 241 8.05 11.92 32.10
C ASP A 241 7.76 10.42 31.89
N VAL A 242 6.57 10.13 31.38
CA VAL A 242 6.13 8.76 31.06
C VAL A 242 6.27 8.56 29.56
N ILE A 243 7.13 7.62 29.17
CA ILE A 243 7.47 7.34 27.78
C ILE A 243 7.11 5.88 27.47
N SER A 244 6.46 5.68 26.33
CA SER A 244 6.21 4.37 25.75
C SER A 244 7.51 3.80 25.19
N ALA A 245 7.92 2.63 25.66
CA ALA A 245 9.17 1.98 25.32
C ALA A 245 8.93 0.46 25.20
N TYR A 246 9.64 -0.22 24.31
CA TYR A 246 9.55 -1.67 24.26
C TYR A 246 10.18 -2.30 25.52
N ALA A 247 9.54 -3.35 26.03
CA ALA A 247 10.12 -4.17 27.08
C ALA A 247 11.38 -4.86 26.55
N ARG A 248 12.29 -5.20 27.45
CA ARG A 248 13.49 -5.97 27.10
C ARG A 248 13.19 -7.46 27.22
#